data_AF-A0A7S1XXW9-F1
#
_entry.id   AF-A0A7S1XXW9-F1
#
_cell.length_a   1.000
_cell.length_b   1.000
_cell.length_c   1.000
_cell.angle_alpha   90.00
_cell.angle_beta   90.00
_cell.angle_gamma   90.00
#
_symmetry.space_group_name_H-M   'P 1'
#
loop_
_entity.id
_entity.type
_entity.pdbx_description
1 polymer ?
#
loop_
_entity_poly.entity_id
_entity_poly.type
_entity_poly.pdbx_seq_one_letter_code
_entity_poly.pdbx_strand_id
1 'polypeptide(L)'
;VTVRVADYGHFEGGGGKRQKGRGRDSKQGKYKRDIGAHNWSEPAGEATSPDAPREELGLYWGYQVRVAEDLGGAIAGCPWEGGYDLLIGTSEKGSETCEDPGFELQEHQHALVVFGGLDGIESAVEDDEQLYAYTNKVHEIFDAWVNTCPSQGSRTIRTEEAILISMAKLHPVLRNANAGAAPGAGGSA
;
A
#
# COMPACT_ATOMS: atom_id res chain seq x y z
N VAL A 1 17.00 6.01 -0.91
CA VAL A 1 17.39 7.36 -1.38
C VAL A 1 16.91 7.49 -2.80
N THR A 2 15.84 8.25 -3.02
CA THR A 2 15.28 8.48 -4.36
C THR A 2 15.39 9.96 -4.68
N VAL A 3 15.86 10.24 -5.89
CA VAL A 3 16.10 11.58 -6.42
C VAL A 3 14.89 12.01 -7.25
N ARG A 4 14.35 13.21 -6.99
CA ARG A 4 13.33 13.81 -7.86
C ARG A 4 13.99 14.32 -9.14
N VAL A 5 13.44 13.94 -10.30
CA VAL A 5 13.77 14.52 -11.60
C VAL A 5 12.72 15.57 -11.91
N ALA A 6 13.13 16.82 -12.09
CA ALA A 6 12.26 17.90 -12.53
C ALA A 6 12.26 18.05 -14.06
N ASP A 7 11.06 18.27 -14.59
CA ASP A 7 10.62 18.65 -15.94
C ASP A 7 10.93 17.73 -17.15
N TYR A 8 9.88 17.02 -17.57
CA TYR A 8 9.76 16.44 -18.90
C TYR A 8 9.40 17.53 -19.93
N GLY A 9 10.40 18.02 -20.65
CA GLY A 9 10.20 18.69 -21.93
C GLY A 9 9.65 17.72 -22.99
N HIS A 10 8.60 18.14 -23.66
CA HIS A 10 7.82 17.47 -24.70
C HIS A 10 8.67 16.66 -25.72
N PHE A 11 8.32 15.37 -25.96
CA PHE A 11 8.91 14.58 -27.05
C PHE A 11 7.81 13.93 -27.91
N GLU A 12 7.70 14.40 -29.15
CA GLU A 12 6.84 13.82 -30.18
C GLU A 12 7.45 12.55 -30.78
N GLY A 13 6.71 11.45 -30.67
CA GLY A 13 6.35 10.54 -31.76
C GLY A 13 7.44 9.85 -32.61
N GLY A 14 7.38 8.52 -32.65
CA GLY A 14 7.93 7.77 -33.80
C GLY A 14 8.09 6.28 -33.57
N GLY A 15 7.01 5.51 -33.72
CA GLY A 15 7.04 4.05 -33.60
C GLY A 15 7.83 3.34 -34.71
N GLY A 16 8.39 2.17 -34.39
CA GLY A 16 9.03 1.29 -35.36
C GLY A 16 9.32 -0.09 -34.80
N LYS A 17 8.69 -1.13 -35.36
CA LYS A 17 8.59 -2.50 -34.83
C LYS A 17 9.91 -3.30 -34.82
N ARG A 18 10.04 -4.19 -33.84
CA ARG A 18 11.05 -5.27 -33.74
C ARG A 18 10.95 -6.22 -34.94
N GLN A 19 12.10 -6.61 -35.50
CA GLN A 19 12.23 -7.85 -36.26
C GLN A 19 13.57 -8.54 -35.90
N LYS A 20 13.49 -9.82 -35.48
CA LYS A 20 14.64 -10.69 -35.20
C LYS A 20 15.13 -11.30 -36.52
N GLY A 21 16.45 -11.36 -36.74
CA GLY A 21 17.07 -12.11 -37.83
C GLY A 21 18.46 -12.62 -37.45
N ARG A 22 18.65 -13.95 -37.57
CA ARG A 22 19.91 -14.70 -37.44
C ARG A 22 20.83 -14.47 -38.65
N GLY A 23 22.16 -14.55 -38.48
CA GLY A 23 23.11 -14.78 -39.57
C GLY A 23 24.58 -14.48 -39.23
N ARG A 24 25.47 -15.47 -39.44
CA ARG A 24 26.93 -15.42 -39.28
C ARG A 24 27.64 -14.84 -40.53
N ASP A 25 28.90 -14.47 -40.30
CA ASP A 25 30.06 -14.38 -41.19
C ASP A 25 30.32 -13.13 -42.06
N SER A 26 31.22 -12.32 -41.50
CA SER A 26 32.47 -11.81 -42.09
C SER A 26 32.47 -11.37 -43.56
N LYS A 27 32.21 -10.08 -43.77
CA LYS A 27 32.97 -9.25 -44.73
C LYS A 27 33.21 -7.87 -44.11
N GLN A 28 34.48 -7.47 -44.05
CA GLN A 28 34.91 -6.13 -43.64
C GLN A 28 34.41 -5.10 -44.68
N GLY A 29 33.16 -4.66 -44.53
CA GLY A 29 32.61 -3.50 -45.20
C GLY A 29 32.69 -2.29 -44.28
N LYS A 30 33.37 -1.24 -44.73
CA LYS A 30 33.47 0.07 -44.05
C LYS A 30 32.09 0.72 -43.92
N TYR A 31 31.31 0.33 -42.92
CA TYR A 31 30.20 1.14 -42.43
C TYR A 31 30.72 1.88 -41.20
N LYS A 32 31.27 3.09 -41.42
CA LYS A 32 31.25 4.10 -40.37
C LYS A 32 29.78 4.39 -40.12
N ARG A 33 29.20 3.76 -39.10
CA ARG A 33 27.95 4.26 -38.53
C ARG A 33 28.34 5.62 -37.94
N ASP A 34 27.82 6.69 -38.54
CA ASP A 34 27.77 7.99 -37.88
C ASP A 34 26.81 7.82 -36.71
N ILE A 35 27.33 7.26 -35.62
CA ILE A 35 26.74 7.43 -34.30
C ILE A 35 27.02 8.89 -33.99
N GLY A 36 26.13 9.77 -34.48
CA GLY A 36 26.11 11.15 -34.04
C GLY A 36 26.21 11.13 -32.52
N ALA A 37 27.16 11.87 -31.97
CA ALA A 37 27.39 11.93 -30.54
C ALA A 37 26.11 12.46 -29.89
N HIS A 38 25.23 11.56 -29.44
CA HIS A 38 24.11 11.90 -28.60
C HIS A 38 24.73 12.39 -27.30
N ASN A 39 24.75 13.71 -27.12
CA ASN A 39 25.21 14.36 -25.92
C ASN A 39 24.12 14.19 -24.85
N TRP A 40 24.09 13.03 -24.21
CA TRP A 40 23.28 12.82 -23.02
C TRP A 40 23.89 13.67 -21.90
N SER A 41 23.20 14.75 -21.51
CA SER A 41 23.51 15.38 -20.23
C SER A 41 23.10 14.41 -19.13
N GLU A 42 23.96 14.22 -18.14
CA GLU A 42 23.57 13.46 -16.96
C GLU A 42 22.44 14.21 -16.25
N PRO A 43 21.31 13.55 -15.96
CA PRO A 43 20.24 14.20 -15.23
C PRO A 43 20.72 14.55 -13.81
N ALA A 44 20.60 15.82 -13.44
CA ALA A 44 20.88 16.29 -12.09
C ALA A 44 19.64 16.14 -11.21
N GLY A 45 19.84 15.85 -9.92
CA GLY A 45 18.76 15.89 -8.94
C GLY A 45 19.28 15.73 -7.51
N GLU A 46 18.38 15.98 -6.56
CA GLU A 46 18.65 15.95 -5.12
C GLU A 46 17.95 14.76 -4.45
N ALA A 47 18.64 14.13 -3.50
CA ALA A 47 18.09 13.09 -2.66
C ALA A 47 17.01 13.67 -1.73
N THR A 48 15.82 13.07 -1.73
CA THR A 48 14.73 13.46 -0.83
C THR A 48 14.26 12.30 0.04
N SER A 49 13.37 12.61 0.98
CA SER A 49 12.65 11.62 1.79
C SER A 49 11.92 10.62 0.88
N PRO A 50 11.93 9.33 1.20
CA PRO A 50 11.11 8.34 0.49
C PRO A 50 9.60 8.63 0.57
N ASP A 51 9.14 9.44 1.53
CA ASP A 51 7.73 9.82 1.69
C ASP A 51 7.32 11.01 0.82
N ALA A 52 8.28 11.82 0.36
CA ALA A 52 8.01 13.04 -0.40
C ALA A 52 7.12 12.83 -1.63
N PRO A 53 7.25 11.75 -2.45
CA PRO A 53 6.31 11.51 -3.55
C PRO A 53 4.85 11.34 -3.11
N ARG A 54 4.62 10.72 -1.95
CA ARG A 54 3.27 10.51 -1.39
C ARG A 54 2.72 11.79 -0.80
N GLU A 55 3.50 12.46 0.05
CA GLU A 55 3.03 13.58 0.87
C GLU A 55 2.87 14.89 0.08
N GLU A 56 3.75 15.15 -0.88
CA GLU A 56 3.70 16.42 -1.62
C GLU A 56 3.02 16.29 -2.99
N LEU A 57 3.05 15.10 -3.63
CA LEU A 57 2.54 14.89 -4.98
C LEU A 57 1.32 13.95 -5.03
N GLY A 58 0.95 13.32 -3.92
CA GLY A 58 -0.16 12.35 -3.88
C GLY A 58 0.11 11.08 -4.69
N LEU A 59 1.38 10.76 -4.96
CA LEU A 59 1.77 9.58 -5.75
C LEU A 59 2.00 8.38 -4.85
N TYR A 60 1.40 7.25 -5.21
CA TYR A 60 1.73 5.98 -4.58
C TYR A 60 3.19 5.60 -4.85
N TRP A 61 3.96 5.37 -3.78
CA TRP A 61 5.40 5.12 -3.85
C TRP A 61 5.80 3.73 -3.31
N GLY A 62 4.87 2.78 -3.38
CA GLY A 62 5.07 1.43 -2.85
C GLY A 62 4.67 1.31 -1.39
N TYR A 63 5.20 0.27 -0.74
CA TYR A 63 5.00 -0.05 0.67
C TYR A 63 6.32 -0.47 1.30
N GLN A 64 6.39 -0.36 2.62
CA GLN A 64 7.47 -0.94 3.42
C GLN A 64 7.00 -2.25 4.05
N VAL A 65 7.92 -3.19 4.24
CA VAL A 65 7.66 -4.46 4.90
C VAL A 65 8.27 -4.41 6.29
N ARG A 66 7.48 -4.71 7.32
CA ARG A 66 7.92 -4.84 8.70
C ARG A 66 7.53 -6.22 9.21
N VAL A 67 8.44 -6.84 9.95
CA VAL A 67 8.20 -8.09 10.66
C VAL A 67 7.88 -7.74 12.12
N ALA A 68 6.87 -8.38 12.69
CA ALA A 68 6.53 -8.31 14.11
C ALA A 68 6.53 -9.74 14.68
N GLU A 69 6.84 -9.88 15.97
CA GLU A 69 6.87 -11.18 16.65
C GLU A 69 5.45 -11.70 16.91
N ASP A 70 4.53 -10.80 17.24
CA ASP A 70 3.12 -11.05 17.55
C ASP A 70 2.23 -9.87 17.10
N LEU A 71 0.92 -9.97 17.33
CA LEU A 71 -0.05 -8.95 16.92
C LEU A 71 0.10 -7.66 17.75
N GLY A 72 0.36 -7.77 19.04
CA GLY A 72 0.62 -6.64 19.93
C GLY A 72 1.84 -5.84 19.48
N GLY A 73 2.93 -6.51 19.12
CA GLY A 73 4.12 -5.90 18.52
C GLY A 73 3.87 -5.32 17.14
N ALA A 74 2.94 -5.88 16.37
CA ALA A 74 2.49 -5.28 15.11
C ALA A 74 1.77 -3.95 15.36
N ILE A 75 0.89 -3.87 16.37
CA ILE A 75 0.14 -2.66 16.73
C ILE A 75 1.06 -1.61 17.38
N ALA A 76 1.83 -1.99 18.41
CA ALA A 76 2.69 -1.10 19.17
C ALA A 76 3.92 -0.63 18.36
N GLY A 77 4.39 -1.43 17.40
CA GLY A 77 5.54 -1.12 16.54
C GLY A 77 5.24 -0.15 15.38
N CYS A 78 4.26 0.75 15.54
CA CYS A 78 3.93 1.76 14.55
C CYS A 78 5.12 2.70 14.31
N PRO A 79 5.52 2.98 13.05
CA PRO A 79 6.65 3.86 12.76
C PRO A 79 6.33 5.35 12.86
N TRP A 80 5.05 5.71 13.00
CA TRP A 80 4.60 7.11 13.08
C TRP A 80 4.36 7.54 14.53
N GLU A 81 4.64 8.80 14.82
CA GLU A 81 4.29 9.41 16.10
C GLU A 81 2.76 9.42 16.26
N GLY A 82 2.28 9.08 17.46
CA GLY A 82 0.84 8.94 17.73
C GLY A 82 0.29 7.53 17.48
N GLY A 83 1.06 6.64 16.86
CA GLY A 83 0.65 5.25 16.63
C GLY A 83 -0.37 5.10 15.50
N TYR A 84 -0.99 3.93 15.42
CA TYR A 84 -2.15 3.73 14.54
C TYR A 84 -3.39 4.29 15.24
N ASP A 85 -4.03 5.29 14.65
CA ASP A 85 -5.22 5.97 15.18
C ASP A 85 -6.53 5.38 14.65
N LEU A 86 -6.45 4.37 13.79
CA LEU A 86 -7.56 3.55 13.36
C LEU A 86 -7.12 2.09 13.17
N LEU A 87 -7.64 1.19 13.99
CA LEU A 87 -7.44 -0.26 13.92
C LEU A 87 -8.68 -0.95 13.34
N ILE A 88 -8.53 -1.60 12.20
CA ILE A 88 -9.62 -2.34 11.54
C ILE A 88 -9.26 -3.83 11.52
N GLY A 89 -10.09 -4.66 12.13
CA GLY A 89 -9.98 -6.10 12.04
C GLY A 89 -10.99 -6.68 11.05
N THR A 90 -10.54 -7.56 10.15
CA THR A 90 -11.43 -8.22 9.19
C THR A 90 -11.80 -9.63 9.65
N SER A 91 -13.09 -9.97 9.69
CA SER A 91 -13.57 -11.30 10.08
C SER A 91 -14.93 -11.62 9.47
N GLU A 92 -15.19 -12.90 9.18
CA GLU A 92 -16.54 -13.37 8.82
C GLU A 92 -17.55 -13.13 9.96
N LYS A 93 -17.06 -13.03 11.20
CA LYS A 93 -17.83 -12.73 12.42
C LYS A 93 -17.91 -11.22 12.70
N GLY A 94 -17.49 -10.39 11.74
CA GLY A 94 -17.59 -8.93 11.83
C GLY A 94 -19.02 -8.48 12.13
N SER A 95 -19.17 -7.52 13.04
CA SER A 95 -20.48 -6.96 13.42
C SER A 95 -20.99 -5.94 12.42
N GLU A 96 -20.09 -5.40 11.60
CA GLU A 96 -20.35 -4.31 10.66
C GLU A 96 -19.94 -4.74 9.25
N THR A 97 -20.64 -4.22 8.24
CA THR A 97 -20.30 -4.40 6.83
C THR A 97 -20.09 -3.04 6.18
N CYS A 98 -19.12 -2.92 5.28
CA CYS A 98 -18.88 -1.68 4.51
C CYS A 98 -20.08 -1.21 3.65
N GLU A 99 -21.10 -2.06 3.49
CA GLU A 99 -22.32 -1.81 2.73
C GLU A 99 -23.50 -1.41 3.62
N ASP A 100 -23.34 -1.48 4.95
CA ASP A 100 -24.40 -1.14 5.88
C ASP A 100 -24.74 0.36 5.79
N PRO A 101 -26.03 0.72 5.78
CA PRO A 101 -26.43 2.12 5.79
C PRO A 101 -25.90 2.83 7.04
N GLY A 102 -25.05 3.84 6.83
CA GLY A 102 -24.45 4.62 7.92
C GLY A 102 -23.13 4.06 8.47
N PHE A 103 -22.54 3.04 7.85
CA PHE A 103 -21.18 2.63 8.17
C PHE A 103 -20.20 3.75 7.78
N GLU A 104 -19.55 4.32 8.77
CA GLU A 104 -18.56 5.38 8.64
C GLU A 104 -17.37 5.07 9.54
N LEU A 105 -16.18 5.42 9.08
CA LEU A 105 -14.95 5.32 9.88
C LEU A 105 -14.62 6.70 10.43
N GLN A 106 -13.98 6.73 11.60
CA GLN A 106 -13.41 7.96 12.15
C GLN A 106 -12.32 8.53 11.21
N GLU A 107 -12.16 9.85 11.25
CA GLU A 107 -11.03 10.53 10.62
C GLU A 107 -9.72 9.97 11.20
N HIS A 108 -8.73 9.72 10.34
CA HIS A 108 -7.50 9.04 10.73
C HIS A 108 -6.33 9.47 9.85
N GLN A 109 -5.13 9.48 10.45
CA GLN A 109 -3.87 9.69 9.74
C GLN A 109 -3.19 8.36 9.40
N HIS A 110 -3.28 7.37 10.29
CA HIS A 110 -2.55 6.10 10.23
C HIS A 110 -3.46 4.92 10.55
N ALA A 111 -4.14 4.39 9.53
CA ALA A 111 -4.93 3.19 9.66
C ALA A 111 -4.09 1.90 9.57
N LEU A 112 -4.41 0.90 10.41
CA LEU A 112 -3.94 -0.48 10.30
C LEU A 112 -5.12 -1.40 10.01
N VAL A 113 -5.07 -2.11 8.89
CA VAL A 113 -6.03 -3.17 8.55
C VAL A 113 -5.38 -4.53 8.81
N VAL A 114 -5.98 -5.31 9.69
CA VAL A 114 -5.47 -6.62 10.13
C VAL A 114 -6.28 -7.74 9.52
N PHE A 115 -5.56 -8.69 8.92
CA PHE A 115 -6.11 -9.89 8.30
C PHE A 115 -5.65 -11.13 9.06
N GLY A 116 -6.60 -12.03 9.32
CA GLY A 116 -6.34 -13.32 9.95
C GLY A 116 -5.74 -14.37 8.99
N GLY A 117 -5.20 -15.43 9.60
CA GLY A 117 -4.78 -16.64 8.90
C GLY A 117 -5.95 -17.62 8.73
N LEU A 118 -5.63 -18.92 8.67
CA LEU A 118 -6.63 -19.98 8.56
C LEU A 118 -7.62 -20.00 9.74
N ASP A 119 -7.09 -19.78 10.95
CA ASP A 119 -7.87 -19.80 12.21
C ASP A 119 -8.34 -18.39 12.62
N GLY A 120 -8.30 -17.43 11.70
CA GLY A 120 -8.72 -16.05 11.93
C GLY A 120 -7.66 -15.19 12.60
N ILE A 121 -8.08 -14.07 13.17
CA ILE A 121 -7.23 -13.17 13.99
C ILE A 121 -7.18 -13.70 15.43
N GLU A 122 -8.18 -14.48 15.82
CA GLU A 122 -8.31 -15.12 17.12
C GLU A 122 -7.07 -15.91 17.52
N SER A 123 -6.50 -16.70 16.62
CA SER A 123 -5.27 -17.45 16.91
C SER A 123 -4.09 -16.54 17.25
N ALA A 124 -3.96 -15.39 16.57
CA ALA A 124 -2.87 -14.44 16.82
C ALA A 124 -3.04 -13.70 18.14
N VAL A 125 -4.27 -13.50 18.61
CA VAL A 125 -4.55 -12.93 19.94
C VAL A 125 -4.30 -13.96 21.03
N GLU A 126 -4.68 -15.23 20.82
CA GLU A 126 -4.45 -16.32 21.77
C GLU A 126 -2.97 -16.62 21.99
N ASP A 127 -2.14 -16.50 20.95
CA ASP A 127 -0.69 -16.71 21.03
C ASP A 127 0.07 -15.50 21.61
N ASP A 128 -0.56 -14.32 21.70
CA ASP A 128 0.03 -13.10 22.26
C ASP A 128 -0.37 -12.94 23.74
N GLU A 129 0.53 -13.32 24.65
CA GLU A 129 0.25 -13.30 26.09
C GLU A 129 -0.16 -11.92 26.61
N GLN A 130 0.39 -10.83 26.06
CA GLN A 130 0.10 -9.47 26.53
C GLN A 130 -1.29 -9.03 26.07
N LEU A 131 -1.62 -9.32 24.80
CA LEU A 131 -2.90 -8.96 24.21
C LEU A 131 -4.03 -9.84 24.76
N TYR A 132 -3.78 -11.13 24.95
CA TYR A 132 -4.73 -12.06 25.57
C TYR A 132 -5.04 -11.69 27.02
N ALA A 133 -4.05 -11.20 27.77
CA ALA A 133 -4.25 -10.70 29.12
C ALA A 133 -5.08 -9.41 29.18
N TYR A 134 -5.07 -8.61 28.10
CA TYR A 134 -5.87 -7.38 27.99
C TYR A 134 -7.35 -7.68 27.70
N THR A 135 -7.64 -8.53 26.72
CA THR A 135 -9.02 -8.98 26.44
C THR A 135 -9.04 -10.36 25.82
N ASN A 136 -10.05 -11.16 26.19
CA ASN A 136 -10.34 -12.46 25.55
C ASN A 136 -11.31 -12.33 24.36
N LYS A 137 -11.73 -11.10 24.03
CA LYS A 137 -12.64 -10.82 22.92
C LYS A 137 -11.93 -9.99 21.87
N VAL A 138 -11.58 -10.64 20.77
CA VAL A 138 -10.77 -10.04 19.70
C VAL A 138 -11.37 -8.75 19.13
N HIS A 139 -12.70 -8.66 18.99
CA HIS A 139 -13.35 -7.46 18.48
C HIS A 139 -13.16 -6.21 19.35
N GLU A 140 -12.84 -6.36 20.65
CA GLU A 140 -12.61 -5.23 21.57
C GLU A 140 -11.21 -4.59 21.37
N ILE A 141 -10.34 -5.20 20.56
CA ILE A 141 -9.00 -4.68 20.22
C ILE A 141 -9.07 -3.64 19.10
N PHE A 142 -10.10 -3.73 18.25
CA PHE A 142 -10.22 -2.95 17.02
C PHE A 142 -11.27 -1.85 17.16
N ASP A 143 -11.04 -0.71 16.51
CA ASP A 143 -12.03 0.35 16.40
C ASP A 143 -13.20 -0.05 15.48
N ALA A 144 -12.91 -0.88 14.47
CA ALA A 144 -13.90 -1.45 13.57
C ALA A 144 -13.65 -2.95 13.37
N TRP A 145 -14.72 -3.75 13.49
CA TRP A 145 -14.68 -5.21 13.33
C TRP A 145 -15.60 -5.65 12.19
N VAL A 146 -15.01 -5.80 11.01
CA VAL A 146 -15.75 -5.72 9.74
C VAL A 146 -15.81 -7.06 9.01
N ASN A 147 -17.01 -7.42 8.54
CA ASN A 147 -17.21 -8.44 7.52
C ASN A 147 -17.25 -7.75 6.14
N THR A 148 -16.23 -7.99 5.33
CA THR A 148 -16.08 -7.37 4.00
C THR A 148 -16.70 -8.20 2.87
N CYS A 149 -17.18 -9.40 3.16
CA CYS A 149 -17.83 -10.30 2.22
C CYS A 149 -19.04 -11.00 2.87
N PRO A 150 -20.11 -10.25 3.19
CA PRO A 150 -21.33 -10.84 3.71
C PRO A 150 -21.90 -11.84 2.70
N SER A 151 -22.49 -12.93 3.20
CA SER A 151 -23.03 -14.00 2.35
C SER A 151 -21.99 -14.65 1.42
N GLN A 152 -20.73 -14.78 1.88
CA GLN A 152 -19.70 -15.50 1.12
C GLN A 152 -20.17 -16.89 0.69
N GLY A 153 -19.91 -17.24 -0.57
CA GLY A 153 -20.31 -18.53 -1.15
C GLY A 153 -19.36 -19.69 -0.84
N SER A 154 -18.21 -19.40 -0.20
CA SER A 154 -17.23 -20.37 0.24
C SER A 154 -17.25 -20.50 1.76
N ARG A 155 -16.81 -21.66 2.28
CA ARG A 155 -16.60 -21.81 3.73
C ARG A 155 -15.48 -20.91 4.23
N THR A 156 -14.46 -20.69 3.42
CA THR A 156 -13.27 -19.91 3.78
C THR A 156 -12.90 -19.04 2.58
N ILE A 157 -12.57 -17.79 2.86
CA ILE A 157 -11.89 -16.89 1.93
C ILE A 157 -10.42 -16.89 2.34
N ARG A 158 -9.51 -17.23 1.43
CA ARG A 158 -8.08 -17.25 1.77
C ARG A 158 -7.58 -15.83 2.00
N THR A 159 -6.58 -15.63 2.86
CA THR A 159 -6.09 -14.31 3.25
C THR A 159 -5.74 -13.43 2.03
N GLU A 160 -5.13 -14.00 0.99
CA GLU A 160 -4.79 -13.27 -0.25
C GLU A 160 -6.02 -12.81 -1.05
N GLU A 161 -7.14 -13.53 -0.98
CA GLU A 161 -8.42 -13.15 -1.58
C GLU A 161 -9.11 -12.09 -0.71
N ALA A 162 -9.06 -12.28 0.61
CA ALA A 162 -9.65 -11.39 1.61
C ALA A 162 -9.02 -9.99 1.55
N ILE A 163 -7.71 -9.87 1.35
CA ILE A 163 -7.03 -8.57 1.17
C ILE A 163 -7.65 -7.80 0.01
N LEU A 164 -7.78 -8.43 -1.16
CA LEU A 164 -8.31 -7.76 -2.34
C LEU A 164 -9.77 -7.34 -2.18
N ILE A 165 -10.62 -8.22 -1.65
CA ILE A 165 -12.04 -7.92 -1.41
C ILE A 165 -12.17 -6.78 -0.39
N SER A 166 -11.48 -6.90 0.74
CA SER A 166 -11.57 -5.94 1.84
C SER A 166 -11.07 -4.57 1.44
N MET A 167 -9.90 -4.48 0.79
CA MET A 167 -9.37 -3.19 0.37
C MET A 167 -10.24 -2.52 -0.69
N ALA A 168 -10.89 -3.28 -1.59
CA ALA A 168 -11.84 -2.72 -2.55
C ALA A 168 -13.09 -2.13 -1.87
N LYS A 169 -13.58 -2.78 -0.80
CA LYS A 169 -14.75 -2.34 -0.04
C LYS A 169 -14.44 -1.20 0.93
N LEU A 170 -13.28 -1.23 1.57
CA LEU A 170 -12.83 -0.22 2.53
C LEU A 170 -12.34 1.06 1.85
N HIS A 171 -11.77 0.99 0.64
CA HIS A 171 -11.22 2.16 -0.07
C HIS A 171 -12.15 3.39 -0.11
N PRO A 172 -13.43 3.30 -0.55
CA PRO A 172 -14.32 4.46 -0.53
C PRO A 172 -14.58 4.99 0.89
N VAL A 173 -14.69 4.11 1.88
CA VAL A 173 -14.98 4.50 3.28
C VAL A 173 -13.77 5.21 3.90
N LEU A 174 -12.57 4.64 3.75
CA LEU A 174 -11.31 5.22 4.21
C LEU A 174 -11.08 6.60 3.58
N ARG A 175 -11.33 6.71 2.28
CA ARG A 175 -11.18 7.99 1.56
C ARG A 175 -12.20 9.02 2.01
N ASN A 176 -13.46 8.62 2.22
CA ASN A 176 -14.52 9.54 2.61
C ASN A 176 -14.36 10.06 4.03
N ALA A 177 -13.91 9.22 4.97
CA ALA A 177 -13.59 9.61 6.34
C ALA A 177 -12.61 10.79 6.39
N ASN A 178 -11.66 10.84 5.44
CA ASN A 178 -10.64 11.89 5.37
C ASN A 178 -10.93 12.95 4.28
N ALA A 179 -12.06 12.89 3.57
CA ALA A 179 -12.35 13.82 2.46
C ALA A 179 -12.66 15.26 2.92
N GLY A 180 -13.02 15.44 4.19
CA GLY A 180 -13.21 16.76 4.82
C GLY A 180 -11.90 17.40 5.31
N ALA A 181 -10.85 16.61 5.49
CA ALA A 181 -9.51 17.10 5.79
C ALA A 181 -8.91 17.62 4.48
N ALA A 182 -8.89 18.94 4.30
CA ALA A 182 -8.10 19.54 3.23
C ALA A 182 -6.65 19.02 3.34
N PRO A 183 -5.90 18.88 2.23
CA PRO A 183 -4.46 18.63 2.29
C PRO A 183 -3.79 19.89 2.87
N GLY A 184 -3.84 20.01 4.20
CA GLY A 184 -3.36 21.13 4.96
C GLY A 184 -2.04 20.77 5.59
N ALA A 185 -0.96 21.30 5.02
CA ALA A 185 0.22 21.76 5.73
C ALA A 185 0.66 20.88 6.93
N GLY A 186 1.18 19.69 6.65
CA GLY A 186 2.07 19.00 7.58
C GLY A 186 3.33 19.87 7.76
N GLY A 187 3.40 20.57 8.88
CA GLY A 187 4.54 21.39 9.26
C GLY A 187 5.81 20.56 9.39
N SER A 188 6.91 21.15 8.98
CA SER A 188 8.27 20.68 9.26
C SER A 188 8.45 20.33 10.73
N ALA A 189 8.95 19.13 11.00
CA ALA A 189 9.77 18.83 12.17
C ALA A 189 10.89 17.87 11.75
#